data_AF-A0A916QQB9-F1
#
_entry.id   AF-A0A916QQB9-F1
#
_cell.length_a   1.000
_cell.length_b   1.000
_cell.length_c   1.000
_cell.angle_alpha   90.00
_cell.angle_beta   90.00
_cell.angle_gamma   90.00
#
_symmetry.space_group_name_H-M   'P 1'
#
loop_
_entity.id
_entity.type
_entity.pdbx_description
1 polymer ?
#
loop_
_entity_poly.entity_id
_entity_poly.type
_entity_poly.pdbx_seq_one_letter_code
_entity_poly.pdbx_strand_id
1 'polypeptide(L)'
;MNEQQLISTYQQYLPAILQEQVFLGRFLLAFEKILSGLDETPTEGQIITSENVPGLEEILSGIHLYFDPEKTPEEFLPWLAGWVALSLRNDWSVEVKRAFILEIVELYRWRGTKQGLSRVLSTYLKIAGLGEKVEVSDNFTGFPYYFQVQLTLNDRDPVKYWQQAKIAKAIIDQEKPAQTYYALRILTPTMQITRRSVWSSEPFTLFEITQEQTFTIEVKITSSLFNNGEINQLPEQLVIELQGNSQAITLEPPELIIEGENLAVKYTLTYQHFQDNLDGFNVKLSNRTDEYFTGNLTIKLYFQLNQTIYDDILLREERINLSPVLKICNQNDAQKIIEGNTIFRIATVSQMSGMRITEYLWKAYIFRTFTAPKIQELEPDITAIIEKIELEAVVEVTQPNPVTPEMLNKITVRIKDNVSNFHLLTPETTIEDNKIRVKRSLYYYQFMQTIDSLTVTIKNLNNLKVQGKVTVQASLEINQELSSFQLLDENFELAPVPLKNILQICYDNEVGEDIIRETIPTILGTTTQSLDGQE
;
A
#
# COMPACT_ATOMS: atom_id res chain seq x y z
N MET A 1 -68.71 64.05 19.85
CA MET A 1 -67.34 63.90 19.33
C MET A 1 -66.53 65.07 19.86
N ASN A 2 -65.72 64.85 20.89
CA ASN A 2 -64.80 65.85 21.42
C ASN A 2 -63.53 65.81 20.56
N GLU A 3 -63.35 66.79 19.68
CA GLU A 3 -62.03 67.10 19.14
C GLU A 3 -61.24 67.86 20.22
N GLN A 4 -60.51 67.14 21.07
CA GLN A 4 -59.43 67.76 21.84
C GLN A 4 -58.40 68.26 20.82
N GLN A 5 -58.23 69.57 20.71
CA GLN A 5 -57.25 70.18 19.83
C GLN A 5 -55.85 69.71 20.25
N LEU A 6 -55.17 68.93 19.41
CA LEU A 6 -53.73 68.68 19.55
C LEU A 6 -53.00 70.02 19.57
N ILE A 7 -52.33 70.30 20.68
CA ILE A 7 -51.56 71.52 20.94
C ILE A 7 -50.20 71.08 21.48
N SER A 8 -49.14 71.74 21.01
CA SER A 8 -47.75 71.47 21.40
C SER A 8 -47.48 71.75 22.88
N THR A 9 -46.72 70.87 23.56
CA THR A 9 -46.29 71.10 24.94
C THR A 9 -45.35 72.30 25.04
N TYR A 10 -44.65 72.65 23.96
CA TYR A 10 -43.73 73.79 23.93
C TYR A 10 -44.41 75.14 24.13
N GLN A 11 -45.74 75.22 23.95
CA GLN A 11 -46.50 76.43 24.20
C GLN A 11 -46.35 76.90 25.66
N GLN A 12 -46.11 76.00 26.62
CA GLN A 12 -45.89 76.34 28.03
C GLN A 12 -44.63 77.20 28.27
N TYR A 13 -43.66 77.15 27.36
CA TYR A 13 -42.40 77.89 27.47
C TYR A 13 -42.46 79.28 26.81
N LEU A 14 -43.58 79.65 26.18
CA LEU A 14 -43.77 80.98 25.59
C LEU A 14 -44.28 82.01 26.61
N PRO A 15 -44.05 83.32 26.40
CA PRO A 15 -44.68 84.39 27.19
C PRO A 15 -46.21 84.29 27.21
N ALA A 16 -46.84 84.63 28.34
CA ALA A 16 -48.28 84.44 28.60
C ALA A 16 -49.21 84.91 27.46
N ILE A 17 -48.91 86.04 26.80
CA ILE A 17 -49.73 86.59 25.71
C ILE A 17 -49.76 85.71 24.44
N LEU A 18 -48.79 84.81 24.28
CA LEU A 18 -48.67 83.87 23.16
C LEU A 18 -49.21 82.47 23.51
N GLN A 19 -49.44 82.18 24.79
CA GLN A 19 -49.97 80.88 25.25
C GLN A 19 -51.46 80.69 24.92
N GLU A 20 -52.20 81.77 24.69
CA GLU A 20 -53.64 81.71 24.37
C GLU A 20 -53.93 81.49 22.88
N GLN A 21 -52.90 81.54 22.01
CA GLN A 21 -53.09 81.43 20.55
C GLN A 21 -53.07 79.98 20.06
N VAL A 22 -54.23 79.49 19.59
CA VAL A 22 -54.40 78.12 19.06
C VAL A 22 -53.53 77.83 17.83
N PHE A 23 -53.37 78.81 16.93
CA PHE A 23 -52.54 78.63 15.73
C PHE A 23 -51.08 78.35 16.08
N LEU A 24 -50.53 79.10 17.06
CA LEU A 24 -49.13 78.97 17.46
C LEU A 24 -48.86 77.62 18.13
N GLY A 25 -49.80 77.13 18.96
CA GLY A 25 -49.74 75.79 19.53
C GLY A 25 -49.70 74.68 18.48
N ARG A 26 -50.43 74.84 17.35
CA ARG A 26 -50.38 73.91 16.21
C ARG A 26 -49.11 74.05 15.38
N PHE A 27 -48.62 75.28 15.20
CA PHE A 27 -47.37 75.54 14.48
C PHE A 27 -46.16 74.92 15.20
N LEU A 28 -46.13 75.00 16.52
CA LEU A 28 -45.06 74.43 17.35
C LEU A 28 -45.02 72.90 17.34
N LEU A 29 -46.13 72.21 17.04
CA LEU A 29 -46.15 70.75 16.95
C LEU A 29 -45.14 70.21 15.91
N ALA A 30 -44.92 70.94 14.81
CA ALA A 30 -43.93 70.55 13.82
C ALA A 30 -42.50 70.60 14.39
N PHE A 31 -42.21 71.59 15.23
CA PHE A 31 -40.90 71.74 15.87
C PHE A 31 -40.70 70.75 17.02
N GLU A 32 -41.73 70.55 17.85
CA GLU A 32 -41.72 69.54 18.92
C GLU A 32 -41.51 68.14 18.35
N LYS A 33 -42.20 67.79 17.26
CA LYS A 33 -41.98 66.52 16.55
C LYS A 33 -40.55 66.33 16.07
N ILE A 34 -39.89 67.39 15.59
CA ILE A 34 -38.49 67.32 15.11
C ILE A 34 -37.49 67.29 16.26
N LEU A 35 -37.72 68.07 17.32
CA LEU A 35 -36.77 68.26 18.41
C LEU A 35 -36.90 67.19 19.49
N SER A 36 -38.09 67.02 20.09
CA SER A 36 -38.30 66.07 21.20
C SER A 36 -38.98 64.77 20.77
N GLY A 37 -39.65 64.73 19.62
CA GLY A 37 -40.54 63.62 19.25
C GLY A 37 -41.94 63.80 19.87
N LEU A 38 -42.92 63.00 19.45
CA LEU A 38 -44.27 63.01 20.02
C LEU A 38 -44.52 61.67 20.71
N ASP A 39 -45.26 61.66 21.83
CA ASP A 39 -45.51 60.48 22.70
C ASP A 39 -46.08 59.22 21.99
N GLU A 40 -46.48 59.31 20.72
CA GLU A 40 -46.95 58.18 19.89
C GLU A 40 -45.84 57.38 19.20
N THR A 41 -44.57 57.82 19.24
CA THR A 41 -43.45 57.01 18.75
C THR A 41 -42.97 56.06 19.85
N PRO A 42 -43.03 54.73 19.68
CA PRO A 42 -42.71 53.80 20.76
C PRO A 42 -41.26 53.95 21.21
N THR A 43 -41.09 54.45 22.43
CA THR A 43 -39.81 54.63 23.12
C THR A 43 -39.43 53.36 23.85
N GLU A 44 -38.61 52.50 23.24
CA GLU A 44 -37.69 51.62 23.98
C GLU A 44 -36.41 51.42 23.15
N GLY A 45 -35.43 52.32 23.33
CA GLY A 45 -34.00 52.02 23.11
C GLY A 45 -33.58 51.54 21.73
N GLN A 46 -34.34 51.80 20.67
CA GLN A 46 -33.99 51.35 19.32
C GLN A 46 -33.03 52.32 18.64
N ILE A 47 -32.00 51.73 18.02
CA ILE A 47 -31.14 52.39 17.03
C ILE A 47 -32.03 53.00 15.95
N ILE A 48 -31.68 54.20 15.50
CA ILE A 48 -32.33 54.91 14.38
C ILE A 48 -32.50 53.96 13.19
N THR A 49 -33.75 53.63 12.85
CA THR A 49 -34.11 52.91 11.62
C THR A 49 -34.89 53.86 10.70
N SER A 50 -34.84 53.61 9.38
CA SER A 50 -35.48 54.46 8.37
C SER A 50 -37.01 54.59 8.51
N GLU A 51 -37.65 53.76 9.34
CA GLU A 51 -39.10 53.67 9.52
C GLU A 51 -39.62 54.43 10.75
N ASN A 52 -38.75 54.78 11.70
CA ASN A 52 -39.10 55.55 12.90
C ASN A 52 -38.01 56.62 13.11
N VAL A 53 -38.32 57.88 12.78
CA VAL A 53 -37.39 59.00 12.97
C VAL A 53 -37.74 59.66 14.31
N PRO A 54 -37.01 59.32 15.39
CA PRO A 54 -37.21 59.97 16.69
C PRO A 54 -36.81 61.45 16.64
N GLY A 55 -37.23 62.20 17.66
CA GLY A 55 -36.79 63.59 17.83
C GLY A 55 -35.27 63.68 17.99
N LEU A 56 -34.69 64.82 17.64
CA LEU A 56 -33.24 65.08 17.78
C LEU A 56 -32.70 64.85 19.20
N GLU A 57 -33.47 65.19 20.24
CA GLU A 57 -33.09 64.96 21.64
C GLU A 57 -32.99 63.45 21.97
N GLU A 58 -33.93 62.66 21.45
CA GLU A 58 -33.92 61.20 21.63
C GLU A 58 -32.75 60.57 20.87
N ILE A 59 -32.44 61.05 19.66
CA ILE A 59 -31.24 60.64 18.90
C ILE A 59 -29.96 60.88 19.72
N LEU A 60 -29.82 62.08 20.30
CA LEU A 60 -28.66 62.43 21.11
C LEU A 60 -28.60 61.58 22.39
N SER A 61 -29.75 61.29 23.01
CA SER A 61 -29.82 60.43 24.19
C SER A 61 -29.32 59.00 23.90
N GLY A 62 -29.58 58.49 22.69
CA GLY A 62 -29.20 57.15 22.24
C GLY A 62 -27.74 57.01 21.77
N ILE A 63 -26.95 58.08 21.68
CA ILE A 63 -25.60 58.03 21.08
C ILE A 63 -24.67 57.03 21.78
N HIS A 64 -24.85 56.82 23.10
CA HIS A 64 -24.07 55.89 23.89
C HIS A 64 -24.20 54.42 23.42
N LEU A 65 -25.32 54.06 22.79
CA LEU A 65 -25.59 52.71 22.28
C LEU A 65 -24.70 52.36 21.07
N TYR A 66 -24.22 53.36 20.33
CA TYR A 66 -23.31 53.13 19.19
C TYR A 66 -21.89 52.77 19.63
N PHE A 67 -21.51 53.08 20.88
CA PHE A 67 -20.18 52.75 21.44
C PHE A 67 -20.14 51.39 22.13
N ASP A 68 -21.29 50.76 22.37
CA ASP A 68 -21.40 49.42 22.95
C ASP A 68 -21.41 48.37 21.82
N PRO A 69 -20.35 47.56 21.62
CA PRO A 69 -20.29 46.58 20.54
C PRO A 69 -21.44 45.57 20.55
N GLU A 70 -22.02 45.27 21.73
CA GLU A 70 -23.14 44.33 21.81
C GLU A 70 -24.45 44.92 21.28
N LYS A 71 -24.63 46.24 21.44
CA LYS A 71 -25.88 46.94 21.09
C LYS A 71 -25.82 47.68 19.77
N THR A 72 -24.63 47.99 19.28
CA THR A 72 -24.44 48.76 18.05
C THR A 72 -24.93 47.99 16.81
N PRO A 73 -25.39 48.70 15.76
CA PRO A 73 -25.78 48.08 14.49
C PRO A 73 -24.61 47.36 13.82
N GLU A 74 -24.90 46.28 13.08
CA GLU A 74 -23.85 45.54 12.35
C GLU A 74 -23.05 46.46 11.42
N GLU A 75 -23.74 47.37 10.72
CA GLU A 75 -23.14 48.30 9.76
C GLU A 75 -22.14 49.28 10.42
N PHE A 76 -22.27 49.51 11.72
CA PHE A 76 -21.40 50.41 12.48
C PHE A 76 -20.19 49.68 13.10
N LEU A 77 -20.19 48.35 13.14
CA LEU A 77 -19.09 47.55 13.69
C LEU A 77 -17.73 47.81 13.00
N PRO A 78 -17.63 47.95 11.66
CA PRO A 78 -16.37 48.28 11.00
C PRO A 78 -15.79 49.62 11.45
N TRP A 79 -16.65 50.60 11.74
CA TRP A 79 -16.22 51.91 12.24
C TRP A 79 -15.63 51.78 13.65
N LEU A 80 -16.32 51.09 14.57
CA LEU A 80 -15.79 50.81 15.92
C LEU A 80 -14.49 50.01 15.87
N ALA A 81 -14.40 49.00 15.00
CA ALA A 81 -13.18 48.21 14.85
C ALA A 81 -11.99 49.07 14.40
N GLY A 82 -12.24 50.09 13.55
CA GLY A 82 -11.25 51.09 13.17
C GLY A 82 -10.66 51.86 14.35
N TRP A 83 -11.44 52.16 15.39
CA TRP A 83 -10.95 52.84 16.59
C TRP A 83 -9.96 51.99 17.40
N VAL A 84 -10.17 50.67 17.41
CA VAL A 84 -9.30 49.71 18.08
C VAL A 84 -8.29 49.06 17.13
N ALA A 85 -8.06 49.66 15.95
CA ALA A 85 -7.15 49.14 14.93
C ALA A 85 -7.36 47.66 14.57
N LEU A 86 -8.60 47.17 14.67
CA LEU A 86 -8.99 45.80 14.36
C LEU A 86 -9.54 45.74 12.92
N SER A 87 -8.97 44.87 12.10
CA SER A 87 -9.51 44.57 10.77
C SER A 87 -10.54 43.46 10.86
N LEU A 88 -11.83 43.79 10.78
CA LEU A 88 -12.89 42.79 10.71
C LEU A 88 -12.89 42.11 9.34
N ARG A 89 -13.00 40.78 9.32
CA ARG A 89 -13.16 40.05 8.07
C ARG A 89 -14.65 39.88 7.74
N ASN A 90 -14.97 39.86 6.45
CA ASN A 90 -16.34 39.70 5.97
C ASN A 90 -16.88 38.28 6.17
N ASP A 91 -16.01 37.28 6.30
CA ASP A 91 -16.37 35.88 6.54
C ASP A 91 -16.61 35.55 8.02
N TRP A 92 -16.51 36.55 8.91
CA TRP A 92 -16.87 36.41 10.32
C TRP A 92 -18.35 36.68 10.55
N SER A 93 -18.98 35.87 11.40
CA SER A 93 -20.34 36.16 11.87
C SER A 93 -20.36 37.44 12.71
N VAL A 94 -21.54 38.04 12.86
CA VAL A 94 -21.71 39.30 13.61
C VAL A 94 -21.28 39.11 15.07
N GLU A 95 -21.58 37.95 15.64
CA GLU A 95 -21.22 37.58 17.02
C GLU A 95 -19.70 37.53 17.19
N VAL A 96 -18.98 36.96 16.21
CA VAL A 96 -17.50 36.95 16.20
C VAL A 96 -16.97 38.37 16.13
N LYS A 97 -17.50 39.22 15.23
CA LYS A 97 -17.06 40.62 15.10
C LYS A 97 -17.21 41.37 16.43
N ARG A 98 -18.36 41.25 17.10
CA ARG A 98 -18.66 41.92 18.37
C ARG A 98 -17.75 41.46 19.50
N ALA A 99 -17.62 40.14 19.69
CA ALA A 99 -16.78 39.57 20.74
C ALA A 99 -15.29 39.94 20.57
N PHE A 100 -14.80 39.98 19.32
CA PHE A 100 -13.44 40.42 19.06
C PHE A 100 -13.22 41.89 19.40
N ILE A 101 -14.15 42.79 19.06
CA ILE A 101 -14.03 44.21 19.42
C ILE A 101 -13.94 44.40 20.95
N LEU A 102 -14.70 43.62 21.73
CA LEU A 102 -14.67 43.66 23.19
C LEU A 102 -13.34 43.16 23.79
N GLU A 103 -12.78 42.07 23.25
CA GLU A 103 -11.58 41.44 23.83
C GLU A 103 -10.25 42.01 23.29
N ILE A 104 -10.22 42.61 22.09
CA ILE A 104 -8.98 42.88 21.37
C ILE A 104 -8.00 43.79 22.12
N VAL A 105 -8.50 44.75 22.91
CA VAL A 105 -7.67 45.71 23.64
C VAL A 105 -6.79 45.00 24.69
N GLU A 106 -7.35 44.01 25.39
CA GLU A 106 -6.58 43.19 26.33
C GLU A 106 -5.60 42.29 25.58
N LEU A 107 -6.03 41.70 24.47
CA LEU A 107 -5.21 40.80 23.65
C LEU A 107 -3.96 41.49 23.09
N TYR A 108 -4.05 42.77 22.72
CA TYR A 108 -2.88 43.54 22.26
C TYR A 108 -1.78 43.67 23.31
N ARG A 109 -2.10 43.61 24.61
CA ARG A 109 -1.09 43.65 25.68
C ARG A 109 -0.21 42.40 25.71
N TRP A 110 -0.69 41.31 25.13
CA TRP A 110 0.01 40.02 25.06
C TRP A 110 0.45 39.67 23.64
N ARG A 111 0.35 40.61 22.69
CA ARG A 111 0.80 40.39 21.31
C ARG A 111 2.26 39.92 21.27
N GLY A 112 2.55 38.97 20.38
CA GLY A 112 3.88 38.38 20.24
C GLY A 112 4.25 37.35 21.32
N THR A 113 3.37 37.05 22.28
CA THR A 113 3.58 36.01 23.29
C THR A 113 2.80 34.73 22.97
N LYS A 114 3.29 33.59 23.47
CA LYS A 114 2.59 32.29 23.39
C LYS A 114 1.19 32.34 24.01
N GLN A 115 1.03 33.03 25.13
CA GLN A 115 -0.25 33.19 25.82
C GLN A 115 -1.23 34.04 24.99
N GLY A 116 -0.77 35.17 24.44
CA GLY A 116 -1.61 36.03 23.60
C GLY A 116 -2.10 35.29 22.36
N LEU A 117 -1.20 34.61 21.65
CA LEU A 117 -1.55 33.84 20.45
C LEU A 117 -2.55 32.70 20.75
N SER A 118 -2.32 31.94 21.82
CA SER A 118 -3.24 30.88 22.25
C SER A 118 -4.61 31.44 22.61
N ARG A 119 -4.67 32.60 23.29
CA ARG A 119 -5.93 33.25 23.66
C ARG A 119 -6.72 33.75 22.44
N VAL A 120 -6.07 34.47 21.53
CA VAL A 120 -6.72 34.97 20.31
C VAL A 120 -7.33 33.82 19.48
N LEU A 121 -6.56 32.75 19.28
CA LEU A 121 -7.00 31.59 18.52
C LEU A 121 -8.10 30.79 19.23
N SER A 122 -8.02 30.62 20.55
CA SER A 122 -9.06 29.91 21.32
C SER A 122 -10.36 30.70 21.37
N THR A 123 -10.32 32.03 21.53
CA THR A 123 -11.50 32.90 21.41
C THR A 123 -12.14 32.74 20.04
N TYR A 124 -11.35 32.78 18.96
CA TYR A 124 -11.85 32.57 17.59
C TYR A 124 -12.56 31.22 17.43
N LEU A 125 -11.89 30.11 17.80
CA LEU A 125 -12.45 28.77 17.65
C LEU A 125 -13.73 28.58 18.47
N LYS A 126 -13.77 29.15 19.69
CA LYS A 126 -14.93 29.05 20.58
C LYS A 126 -16.14 29.74 20.00
N ILE A 127 -16.00 30.97 19.52
CA ILE A 127 -17.13 31.72 18.95
C ILE A 127 -17.58 31.11 17.62
N ALA A 128 -16.66 30.57 16.83
CA ALA A 128 -16.98 29.85 15.60
C ALA A 128 -17.63 28.48 15.84
N GLY A 129 -17.74 28.00 17.09
CA GLY A 129 -18.32 26.71 17.44
C GLY A 129 -17.46 25.50 17.05
N LEU A 130 -16.16 25.69 16.85
CA LEU A 130 -15.26 24.68 16.29
C LEU A 130 -14.38 23.96 17.33
N GLY A 131 -14.42 24.43 18.58
CA GLY A 131 -13.62 23.91 19.69
C GLY A 131 -12.93 25.03 20.45
N GLU A 132 -12.06 24.68 21.40
CA GLU A 132 -11.28 25.67 22.18
C GLU A 132 -9.81 25.27 22.38
N LYS A 133 -9.43 24.06 21.97
CA LYS A 133 -8.12 23.50 22.24
C LYS A 133 -7.08 24.01 21.24
N VAL A 134 -6.22 24.90 21.75
CA VAL A 134 -5.08 25.48 21.03
C VAL A 134 -3.81 25.22 21.83
N GLU A 135 -2.85 24.56 21.21
CA GLU A 135 -1.53 24.30 21.79
C GLU A 135 -0.46 25.03 20.98
N VAL A 136 0.42 25.75 21.65
CA VAL A 136 1.54 26.44 21.01
C VAL A 136 2.82 25.89 21.62
N SER A 137 3.68 25.31 20.80
CA SER A 137 4.94 24.69 21.22
C SER A 137 6.11 25.43 20.63
N ASP A 138 7.13 25.72 21.43
CA ASP A 138 8.32 26.50 21.08
C ASP A 138 9.63 25.77 21.45
N ASN A 139 9.54 24.61 22.09
CA ASN A 139 10.68 23.81 22.55
C ASN A 139 11.23 22.90 21.43
N PHE A 140 11.74 23.49 20.35
CA PHE A 140 12.36 22.74 19.25
C PHE A 140 13.88 22.93 19.24
N THR A 141 14.62 21.83 19.37
CA THR A 141 16.09 21.85 19.28
C THR A 141 16.53 21.96 17.82
N GLY A 142 17.51 22.83 17.54
CA GLY A 142 18.06 23.03 16.18
C GLY A 142 17.29 24.01 15.29
N PHE A 143 16.16 24.56 15.75
CA PHE A 143 15.34 25.52 14.98
C PHE A 143 15.13 26.82 15.77
N PRO A 144 16.07 27.79 15.72
CA PRO A 144 15.89 29.07 16.40
C PRO A 144 14.72 29.86 15.79
N TYR A 145 14.00 30.62 16.63
CA TYR A 145 12.86 31.44 16.23
C TYR A 145 11.69 30.69 15.59
N TYR A 146 11.60 29.38 15.83
CA TYR A 146 10.53 28.51 15.31
C TYR A 146 9.55 28.12 16.42
N PHE A 147 8.27 28.12 16.10
CA PHE A 147 7.22 27.56 16.96
C PHE A 147 6.16 26.84 16.14
N GLN A 148 5.41 25.95 16.76
CA GLN A 148 4.32 25.21 16.13
C GLN A 148 3.01 25.54 16.83
N VAL A 149 1.99 25.85 16.04
CA VAL A 149 0.63 26.06 16.50
C VAL A 149 -0.20 24.85 16.12
N GLN A 150 -0.83 24.22 17.11
CA GLN A 150 -1.71 23.08 16.95
C GLN A 150 -3.15 23.48 17.31
N LEU A 151 -4.07 23.32 16.35
CA LEU A 151 -5.49 23.58 16.52
C LEU A 151 -6.25 22.26 16.47
N THR A 152 -7.21 22.06 17.38
CA THR A 152 -8.13 20.90 17.30
C THR A 152 -9.50 21.38 16.85
N LEU A 153 -9.97 20.91 15.69
CA LEU A 153 -11.30 21.22 15.14
C LEU A 153 -12.25 20.07 15.41
N ASN A 154 -13.52 20.36 15.69
CA ASN A 154 -14.55 19.33 15.92
C ASN A 154 -15.19 18.77 14.64
N ASP A 155 -14.98 19.40 13.48
CA ASP A 155 -15.61 19.07 12.20
C ASP A 155 -14.57 18.58 11.16
N ARG A 156 -15.00 17.73 10.23
CA ARG A 156 -14.19 17.13 9.15
C ARG A 156 -14.51 17.67 7.76
N ASP A 157 -15.43 18.62 7.66
CA ASP A 157 -15.77 19.27 6.40
C ASP A 157 -14.49 19.87 5.75
N PRO A 158 -14.07 19.40 4.56
CA PRO A 158 -12.85 19.84 3.90
C PRO A 158 -12.92 21.31 3.48
N VAL A 159 -14.11 21.84 3.16
CA VAL A 159 -14.28 23.25 2.78
C VAL A 159 -14.08 24.13 4.01
N LYS A 160 -14.69 23.75 5.14
CA LYS A 160 -14.46 24.43 6.41
C LYS A 160 -13.00 24.33 6.82
N TYR A 161 -12.36 23.17 6.70
CA TYR A 161 -10.94 23.01 7.02
C TYR A 161 -10.06 24.07 6.35
N TRP A 162 -10.19 24.24 5.03
CA TRP A 162 -9.38 25.20 4.27
C TRP A 162 -9.68 26.65 4.65
N GLN A 163 -10.96 26.97 4.86
CA GLN A 163 -11.38 28.29 5.31
C GLN A 163 -10.77 28.61 6.69
N GLN A 164 -10.86 27.67 7.62
CA GLN A 164 -10.34 27.79 8.98
C GLN A 164 -8.82 27.88 9.02
N ALA A 165 -8.12 27.08 8.20
CA ALA A 165 -6.68 27.17 8.04
C ALA A 165 -6.26 28.56 7.54
N LYS A 166 -6.99 29.13 6.57
CA LYS A 166 -6.74 30.48 6.06
C LYS A 166 -6.99 31.56 7.10
N ILE A 167 -8.00 31.40 7.95
CA ILE A 167 -8.31 32.35 9.04
C ILE A 167 -7.26 32.29 10.14
N ALA A 168 -6.97 31.09 10.65
CA ALA A 168 -5.93 30.89 11.65
C ALA A 168 -4.57 31.40 11.18
N LYS A 169 -4.20 31.15 9.91
CA LYS A 169 -2.96 31.65 9.33
C LYS A 169 -2.89 33.17 9.36
N ALA A 170 -3.95 33.85 8.92
CA ALA A 170 -4.02 35.31 8.93
C ALA A 170 -3.90 35.89 10.34
N ILE A 171 -4.56 35.27 11.33
CA ILE A 171 -4.45 35.67 12.73
C ILE A 171 -3.01 35.50 13.24
N ILE A 172 -2.37 34.36 12.97
CA ILE A 172 -0.99 34.10 13.39
C ILE A 172 -0.03 35.09 12.72
N ASP A 173 -0.20 35.36 11.42
CA ASP A 173 0.65 36.30 10.68
C ASP A 173 0.54 37.74 11.24
N GLN A 174 -0.63 38.13 11.75
CA GLN A 174 -0.86 39.43 12.37
C GLN A 174 -0.28 39.52 13.79
N GLU A 175 -0.35 38.45 14.58
CA GLU A 175 0.04 38.44 16.00
C GLU A 175 1.48 37.98 16.25
N LYS A 176 2.12 37.30 15.29
CA LYS A 176 3.49 36.79 15.43
C LYS A 176 4.52 37.94 15.35
N PRO A 177 5.66 37.81 16.07
CA PRO A 177 6.82 38.68 15.82
C PRO A 177 7.34 38.51 14.38
N ALA A 178 7.85 39.59 13.78
CA ALA A 178 8.34 39.55 12.39
C ALA A 178 9.46 38.52 12.17
N GLN A 179 10.35 38.36 13.17
CA GLN A 179 11.53 37.50 13.10
C GLN A 179 11.27 36.00 13.28
N THR A 180 10.04 35.59 13.59
CA THR A 180 9.71 34.18 13.88
C THR A 180 9.06 33.47 12.71
N TYR A 181 9.28 32.16 12.64
CA TYR A 181 8.68 31.24 11.69
C TYR A 181 7.78 30.24 12.43
N TYR A 182 6.75 29.75 11.74
CA TYR A 182 5.83 28.80 12.36
C TYR A 182 5.35 27.73 11.40
N ALA A 183 4.89 26.63 11.99
CA ALA A 183 4.03 25.65 11.32
C ALA A 183 2.65 25.63 11.98
N LEU A 184 1.61 25.53 11.16
CA LEU A 184 0.24 25.33 11.60
C LEU A 184 -0.13 23.86 11.40
N ARG A 185 -0.45 23.15 12.49
CA ARG A 185 -0.95 21.78 12.50
C ARG A 185 -2.42 21.80 12.91
N ILE A 186 -3.30 21.32 12.05
CA ILE A 186 -4.72 21.21 12.36
C ILE A 186 -5.05 19.74 12.57
N LEU A 187 -5.49 19.40 13.78
CA LEU A 187 -6.01 18.10 14.15
C LEU A 187 -7.53 18.10 13.96
N THR A 188 -8.02 17.15 13.20
CA THR A 188 -9.45 16.86 13.07
C THR A 188 -9.70 15.46 13.62
N PRO A 189 -10.85 15.17 14.24
CA PRO A 189 -11.20 13.82 14.65
C PRO A 189 -11.01 12.87 13.46
N THR A 190 -10.20 11.83 13.64
CA THR A 190 -9.93 10.84 12.59
C THR A 190 -10.85 9.64 12.77
N MET A 191 -11.00 8.82 11.72
CA MET A 191 -11.76 7.58 11.82
C MET A 191 -10.77 6.44 11.94
N GLN A 192 -10.95 5.58 12.94
CA GLN A 192 -10.21 4.33 13.04
C GLN A 192 -11.20 3.17 13.01
N ILE A 193 -10.82 2.12 12.28
CA ILE A 193 -11.49 0.82 12.36
C ILE A 193 -10.91 0.13 13.60
N THR A 194 -11.66 0.07 14.70
CA THR A 194 -11.13 -0.35 16.00
C THR A 194 -11.09 -1.85 16.19
N ARG A 195 -12.13 -2.58 15.74
CA ARG A 195 -12.13 -4.06 15.80
C ARG A 195 -12.61 -4.68 14.50
N ARG A 196 -11.89 -5.71 14.06
CA ARG A 196 -12.16 -6.50 12.86
C ARG A 196 -12.22 -7.96 13.26
N SER A 197 -13.04 -8.78 12.62
CA SER A 197 -12.86 -10.22 12.71
C SER A 197 -11.71 -10.61 11.79
N VAL A 198 -10.84 -11.48 12.28
CA VAL A 198 -9.62 -11.89 11.61
C VAL A 198 -9.55 -13.41 11.64
N TRP A 199 -9.25 -13.98 10.49
CA TRP A 199 -8.88 -15.37 10.32
C TRP A 199 -7.47 -15.37 9.73
N SER A 200 -6.62 -16.28 10.21
CA SER A 200 -5.27 -16.47 9.69
C SER A 200 -5.06 -17.96 9.48
N SER A 201 -4.45 -18.32 8.36
CA SER A 201 -3.97 -19.68 8.15
C SER A 201 -2.84 -20.01 9.12
N GLU A 202 -2.60 -21.31 9.31
CA GLU A 202 -1.30 -21.76 9.81
C GLU A 202 -0.18 -21.32 8.85
N PRO A 203 1.05 -21.14 9.33
CA PRO A 203 2.16 -20.79 8.46
C PRO A 203 2.46 -21.89 7.44
N PHE A 204 2.62 -21.51 6.17
CA PHE A 204 3.02 -22.41 5.08
C PHE A 204 4.31 -21.92 4.43
N THR A 205 5.07 -22.82 3.84
CA THR A 205 6.34 -22.51 3.15
C THR A 205 6.11 -22.37 1.65
N LEU A 206 6.99 -21.63 0.97
CA LEU A 206 6.94 -21.52 -0.49
C LEU A 206 7.41 -22.81 -1.18
N PHE A 207 8.37 -23.50 -0.55
CA PHE A 207 8.93 -24.77 -1.00
C PHE A 207 8.96 -25.77 0.17
N GLU A 208 8.73 -27.05 -0.11
CA GLU A 208 9.00 -28.13 0.85
C GLU A 208 10.49 -28.15 1.23
N ILE A 209 10.79 -28.55 2.47
CA ILE A 209 12.16 -28.60 2.98
C ILE A 209 12.98 -29.57 2.11
N THR A 210 14.02 -29.04 1.48
CA THR A 210 14.71 -29.67 0.35
C THR A 210 15.75 -30.73 0.74
N GLN A 211 16.07 -30.89 2.03
CA GLN A 211 17.20 -31.72 2.47
C GLN A 211 17.04 -33.22 2.15
N GLU A 212 15.81 -33.70 1.99
CA GLU A 212 15.50 -35.09 1.61
C GLU A 212 15.12 -35.26 0.14
N GLN A 213 15.13 -34.18 -0.66
CA GLN A 213 14.78 -34.26 -2.07
C GLN A 213 15.88 -34.93 -2.90
N THR A 214 15.44 -35.76 -3.84
CA THR A 214 16.30 -36.39 -4.84
C THR A 214 15.99 -35.83 -6.22
N PHE A 215 17.02 -35.73 -7.06
CA PHE A 215 16.92 -35.31 -8.46
C PHE A 215 17.39 -36.47 -9.32
N THR A 216 16.78 -36.67 -10.48
CA THR A 216 17.19 -37.74 -11.41
C THR A 216 17.61 -37.16 -12.73
N ILE A 217 18.86 -37.40 -13.14
CA ILE A 217 19.33 -37.08 -14.49
C ILE A 217 19.28 -38.35 -15.33
N GLU A 218 18.47 -38.34 -16.38
CA GLU A 218 18.38 -39.40 -17.36
C GLU A 218 19.19 -39.03 -18.61
N VAL A 219 20.19 -39.85 -18.90
CA VAL A 219 21.01 -39.76 -20.11
C VAL A 219 20.50 -40.80 -21.09
N LYS A 220 19.80 -40.35 -22.13
CA LYS A 220 19.20 -41.21 -23.16
C LYS A 220 19.99 -41.12 -24.46
N ILE A 221 20.42 -42.27 -24.99
CA ILE A 221 21.09 -42.39 -26.28
C ILE A 221 20.20 -43.19 -27.22
N THR A 222 20.00 -42.66 -28.43
CA THR A 222 19.24 -43.28 -29.52
C THR A 222 20.14 -43.50 -30.72
N SER A 223 20.08 -44.66 -31.37
CA SER A 223 20.92 -45.00 -32.53
C SER A 223 20.20 -45.96 -33.45
N SER A 224 20.32 -45.74 -34.76
CA SER A 224 19.81 -46.64 -35.78
C SER A 224 20.64 -47.93 -35.95
N LEU A 225 21.79 -48.03 -35.26
CA LEU A 225 22.64 -49.22 -35.27
C LEU A 225 22.19 -50.29 -34.25
N PHE A 226 21.18 -49.99 -33.42
CA PHE A 226 20.62 -50.91 -32.43
C PHE A 226 19.75 -51.99 -33.10
N ASN A 227 20.36 -52.94 -33.80
CA ASN A 227 19.64 -54.11 -34.31
C ASN A 227 19.16 -55.00 -33.15
N ASN A 228 17.94 -55.53 -33.26
CA ASN A 228 17.14 -56.25 -32.26
C ASN A 228 17.74 -57.55 -31.63
N GLY A 229 19.05 -57.77 -31.66
CA GLY A 229 19.73 -58.95 -31.09
C GLY A 229 20.91 -58.68 -30.15
N GLU A 230 21.54 -57.49 -30.20
CA GLU A 230 22.78 -57.19 -29.45
C GLU A 230 22.62 -56.10 -28.38
N ILE A 231 21.38 -55.66 -28.15
CA ILE A 231 21.10 -54.49 -27.29
C ILE A 231 21.50 -54.75 -25.82
N ASN A 232 21.46 -56.01 -25.38
CA ASN A 232 21.83 -56.40 -24.01
C ASN A 232 23.33 -56.32 -23.71
N GLN A 233 24.20 -56.20 -24.73
CA GLN A 233 25.67 -56.08 -24.56
C GLN A 233 26.17 -54.63 -24.66
N LEU A 234 25.32 -53.69 -25.10
CA LEU A 234 25.63 -52.27 -25.22
C LEU A 234 26.12 -51.58 -23.93
N PRO A 235 25.61 -51.89 -22.73
CA PRO A 235 26.10 -51.26 -21.49
C PRO A 235 27.56 -51.58 -21.19
N GLU A 236 28.07 -52.71 -21.71
CA GLU A 236 29.48 -53.07 -21.59
C GLU A 236 30.35 -52.36 -22.65
N GLN A 237 29.73 -51.95 -23.76
CA GLN A 237 30.35 -51.32 -24.93
C GLN A 237 30.40 -49.79 -24.86
N LEU A 238 29.45 -49.15 -24.16
CA LEU A 238 29.41 -47.70 -23.96
C LEU A 238 29.51 -47.36 -22.47
N VAL A 239 30.54 -46.60 -22.09
CA VAL A 239 30.65 -46.06 -20.74
C VAL A 239 30.06 -44.66 -20.73
N ILE A 240 29.05 -44.48 -19.88
CA ILE A 240 28.44 -43.18 -19.59
C ILE A 240 28.84 -42.81 -18.16
N GLU A 241 29.43 -41.64 -18.02
CA GLU A 241 29.78 -41.09 -16.70
C GLU A 241 29.24 -39.68 -16.58
N LEU A 242 28.49 -39.41 -15.51
CA LEU A 242 28.01 -38.09 -15.16
C LEU A 242 28.99 -37.45 -14.17
N GLN A 243 29.45 -36.24 -14.48
CA GLN A 243 30.30 -35.46 -13.59
C GLN A 243 29.76 -34.02 -13.46
N GLY A 244 30.09 -33.37 -12.34
CA GLY A 244 29.81 -31.95 -12.16
C GLY A 244 30.73 -31.08 -13.02
N ASN A 245 30.25 -29.90 -13.42
CA ASN A 245 31.05 -28.97 -14.23
C ASN A 245 32.13 -28.27 -13.41
N SER A 246 31.79 -27.87 -12.19
CA SER A 246 32.68 -27.09 -11.32
C SER A 246 33.28 -27.93 -10.19
N GLN A 247 32.58 -28.98 -9.74
CA GLN A 247 33.03 -29.86 -8.66
C GLN A 247 32.85 -31.34 -9.05
N ALA A 248 33.80 -32.18 -8.70
CA ALA A 248 33.68 -33.63 -8.91
C ALA A 248 32.62 -34.20 -7.96
N ILE A 249 31.73 -35.05 -8.50
CA ILE A 249 30.66 -35.70 -7.74
C ILE A 249 30.91 -37.20 -7.70
N THR A 250 30.57 -37.83 -6.58
CA THR A 250 30.56 -39.29 -6.47
C THR A 250 29.11 -39.73 -6.44
N LEU A 251 28.72 -40.52 -7.45
CA LEU A 251 27.35 -40.94 -7.65
C LEU A 251 27.15 -42.38 -7.22
N GLU A 252 25.94 -42.70 -6.78
CA GLU A 252 25.51 -44.08 -6.66
C GLU A 252 25.50 -44.75 -8.04
N PRO A 253 25.63 -46.09 -8.11
CA PRO A 253 25.56 -46.81 -9.37
C PRO A 253 24.25 -46.45 -10.11
N PRO A 254 24.32 -46.02 -11.37
CA PRO A 254 23.12 -45.58 -12.07
C PRO A 254 22.20 -46.75 -12.40
N GLU A 255 20.91 -46.45 -12.50
CA GLU A 255 19.93 -47.40 -13.01
C GLU A 255 19.98 -47.42 -14.54
N LEU A 256 20.12 -48.62 -15.10
CA LEU A 256 20.22 -48.86 -16.53
C LEU A 256 18.87 -49.35 -17.07
N ILE A 257 18.34 -48.64 -18.06
CA ILE A 257 17.08 -48.97 -18.72
C ILE A 257 17.34 -49.16 -20.21
N ILE A 258 16.89 -50.31 -20.73
CA ILE A 258 17.04 -50.69 -22.14
C ILE A 258 15.65 -50.94 -22.71
N GLU A 259 15.22 -50.09 -23.66
CA GLU A 259 13.91 -50.18 -24.29
C GLU A 259 14.01 -50.01 -25.82
N GLY A 260 14.01 -51.12 -26.55
CA GLY A 260 14.12 -51.12 -28.01
C GLY A 260 15.41 -50.43 -28.47
N GLU A 261 15.30 -49.39 -29.31
CA GLU A 261 16.43 -48.60 -29.83
C GLU A 261 16.92 -47.49 -28.85
N ASN A 262 16.63 -47.62 -27.56
CA ASN A 262 17.00 -46.62 -26.56
C ASN A 262 17.83 -47.22 -25.42
N LEU A 263 18.99 -46.61 -25.16
CA LEU A 263 19.78 -46.82 -23.95
C LEU A 263 19.58 -45.62 -23.02
N ALA A 264 18.99 -45.82 -21.85
CA ALA A 264 18.82 -44.77 -20.85
C ALA A 264 19.56 -45.11 -19.56
N VAL A 265 20.33 -44.17 -19.04
CA VAL A 265 21.05 -44.29 -17.77
C VAL A 265 20.55 -43.21 -16.83
N LYS A 266 19.97 -43.60 -15.70
CA LYS A 266 19.41 -42.69 -14.69
C LYS A 266 20.36 -42.57 -13.51
N TYR A 267 20.79 -41.34 -13.23
CA TYR A 267 21.60 -40.98 -12.08
C TYR A 267 20.71 -40.30 -11.04
N THR A 268 20.65 -40.86 -9.83
CA THR A 268 19.99 -40.21 -8.70
C THR A 268 21.01 -39.31 -7.98
N LEU A 269 20.63 -38.05 -7.79
CA LEU A 269 21.41 -37.01 -7.13
C LEU A 269 20.73 -36.65 -5.82
N THR A 270 21.54 -36.46 -4.77
CA THR A 270 21.09 -35.82 -3.53
C THR A 270 20.97 -34.31 -3.74
N TYR A 271 20.21 -33.64 -2.87
CA TYR A 271 20.13 -32.19 -2.86
C TYR A 271 21.50 -31.51 -2.82
N GLN A 272 22.45 -32.01 -2.02
CA GLN A 272 23.79 -31.44 -1.92
C GLN A 272 24.56 -31.55 -3.25
N HIS A 273 24.55 -32.72 -3.90
CA HIS A 273 25.20 -32.90 -5.20
C HIS A 273 24.64 -31.97 -6.27
N PHE A 274 23.33 -31.70 -6.21
CA PHE A 274 22.66 -30.77 -7.10
C PHE A 274 23.04 -29.30 -6.82
N GLN A 275 23.05 -28.88 -5.54
CA GLN A 275 23.45 -27.52 -5.14
C GLN A 275 24.89 -27.18 -5.53
N ASP A 276 25.82 -28.12 -5.36
CA ASP A 276 27.23 -27.89 -5.67
C ASP A 276 27.49 -27.78 -7.20
N ASN A 277 26.49 -28.11 -8.03
CA ASN A 277 26.60 -28.18 -9.50
C ASN A 277 25.45 -27.45 -10.23
N LEU A 278 24.96 -26.35 -9.66
CA LEU A 278 23.91 -25.52 -10.29
C LEU A 278 24.34 -24.88 -11.62
N ASP A 279 25.64 -24.68 -11.83
CA ASP A 279 26.19 -24.22 -13.13
C ASP A 279 26.10 -25.29 -14.23
N GLY A 280 25.72 -26.51 -13.86
CA GLY A 280 25.46 -27.61 -14.77
C GLY A 280 26.31 -28.86 -14.49
N PHE A 281 26.07 -29.85 -15.34
CA PHE A 281 26.79 -31.13 -15.35
C PHE A 281 27.40 -31.37 -16.73
N ASN A 282 28.30 -32.35 -16.80
CA ASN A 282 28.76 -32.90 -18.06
C ASN A 282 28.60 -34.42 -18.07
N VAL A 283 28.22 -34.94 -19.23
CA VAL A 283 28.19 -36.36 -19.51
C VAL A 283 29.42 -36.70 -20.34
N LYS A 284 30.25 -37.60 -19.82
CA LYS A 284 31.40 -38.16 -20.53
C LYS A 284 31.00 -39.50 -21.13
N LEU A 285 31.15 -39.59 -22.44
CA LEU A 285 30.90 -40.81 -23.19
C LEU A 285 32.21 -41.40 -23.69
N SER A 286 32.36 -42.72 -23.57
CA SER A 286 33.47 -43.47 -24.14
C SER A 286 32.98 -44.73 -24.84
N ASN A 287 33.44 -44.92 -26.09
CA ASN A 287 33.11 -46.05 -26.92
C ASN A 287 34.19 -47.15 -26.78
N ARG A 288 33.86 -48.25 -26.12
CA ARG A 288 34.76 -49.40 -25.90
C ARG A 288 34.75 -50.42 -27.03
N THR A 289 34.07 -50.14 -28.14
CA THR A 289 34.08 -50.99 -29.34
C THR A 289 35.26 -50.67 -30.25
N ASP A 290 35.42 -51.48 -31.28
CA ASP A 290 36.36 -51.33 -32.39
C ASP A 290 35.79 -50.57 -33.60
N GLU A 291 34.49 -50.23 -33.59
CA GLU A 291 33.82 -49.45 -34.63
C GLU A 291 33.45 -48.03 -34.17
N TYR A 292 33.15 -47.14 -35.12
CA TYR A 292 32.62 -45.82 -34.81
C TYR A 292 31.19 -45.93 -34.28
N PHE A 293 30.91 -45.24 -33.18
CA PHE A 293 29.56 -45.17 -32.64
C PHE A 293 28.90 -43.82 -32.98
N THR A 294 27.75 -43.89 -33.66
CA THR A 294 26.93 -42.72 -34.01
C THR A 294 25.53 -42.85 -33.44
N GLY A 295 24.99 -41.74 -32.92
CA GLY A 295 23.64 -41.69 -32.37
C GLY A 295 23.23 -40.25 -32.03
N ASN A 296 22.11 -40.11 -31.32
CA ASN A 296 21.68 -38.84 -30.73
C ASN A 296 21.56 -38.98 -29.21
N LEU A 297 22.10 -38.00 -28.50
CA LEU A 297 22.07 -37.86 -27.04
C LEU A 297 20.94 -36.91 -26.64
N THR A 298 20.12 -37.35 -25.69
CA THR A 298 19.09 -36.55 -25.03
C THR A 298 19.29 -36.64 -23.53
N ILE A 299 19.26 -35.52 -22.83
CA ILE A 299 19.41 -35.47 -21.37
C ILE A 299 18.16 -34.87 -20.77
N LYS A 300 17.59 -35.55 -19.78
CA LYS A 300 16.43 -35.09 -19.02
C LYS A 300 16.73 -34.97 -17.54
N LEU A 301 16.10 -34.00 -16.90
CA LEU A 301 16.11 -33.82 -15.46
C LEU A 301 14.70 -34.04 -14.93
N TYR A 302 14.59 -34.91 -13.93
CA TYR A 302 13.36 -35.12 -13.17
C TYR A 302 13.57 -34.63 -11.75
N PHE A 303 12.62 -33.84 -11.24
CA PHE A 303 12.64 -33.38 -9.86
C PHE A 303 11.22 -33.14 -9.35
N GLN A 304 11.07 -33.09 -8.03
CA GLN A 304 9.78 -32.82 -7.41
C GLN A 304 9.81 -31.45 -6.73
N LEU A 305 8.77 -30.65 -6.97
CA LEU A 305 8.57 -29.38 -6.29
C LEU A 305 7.15 -29.37 -5.73
N ASN A 306 7.03 -29.33 -4.39
CA ASN A 306 5.77 -29.36 -3.65
C ASN A 306 4.81 -30.46 -4.15
N GLN A 307 5.29 -31.71 -4.13
CA GLN A 307 4.56 -32.92 -4.58
C GLN A 307 4.21 -32.99 -6.07
N THR A 308 4.61 -32.01 -6.87
CA THR A 308 4.45 -32.03 -8.33
C THR A 308 5.75 -32.50 -8.98
N ILE A 309 5.67 -33.50 -9.85
CA ILE A 309 6.82 -34.02 -10.59
C ILE A 309 7.01 -33.17 -11.85
N TYR A 310 8.23 -32.70 -12.06
CA TYR A 310 8.66 -31.96 -13.23
C TYR A 310 9.67 -32.80 -14.02
N ASP A 311 9.50 -32.85 -15.34
CA ASP A 311 10.50 -33.37 -16.26
C ASP A 311 10.92 -32.29 -17.25
N ASP A 312 12.21 -32.04 -17.37
CA ASP A 312 12.75 -31.05 -18.29
C ASP A 312 13.82 -31.66 -19.19
N ILE A 313 13.88 -31.19 -20.44
CA ILE A 313 14.83 -31.66 -21.45
C ILE A 313 15.99 -30.66 -21.52
N LEU A 314 17.06 -30.97 -20.80
CA LEU A 314 18.26 -30.11 -20.71
C LEU A 314 19.10 -30.11 -21.99
N LEU A 315 19.09 -31.22 -22.72
CA LEU A 315 19.79 -31.37 -24.00
C LEU A 315 18.95 -32.21 -24.94
N ARG A 316 18.68 -31.69 -26.15
CA ARG A 316 17.79 -32.34 -27.12
C ARG A 316 18.56 -32.78 -28.37
N GLU A 317 18.58 -34.09 -28.60
CA GLU A 317 19.04 -34.73 -29.84
C GLU A 317 20.43 -34.28 -30.32
N GLU A 318 21.40 -34.14 -29.42
CA GLU A 318 22.76 -33.79 -29.80
C GLU A 318 23.44 -34.97 -30.52
N ARG A 319 23.98 -34.72 -31.72
CA ARG A 319 24.65 -35.77 -32.51
C ARG A 319 25.94 -36.21 -31.84
N ILE A 320 26.02 -37.50 -31.52
CA ILE A 320 27.23 -38.12 -30.99
C ILE A 320 27.97 -38.88 -32.08
N ASN A 321 29.29 -38.73 -32.06
CA ASN A 321 30.23 -39.47 -32.91
C ASN A 321 31.45 -39.78 -32.05
N LEU A 322 31.59 -41.05 -31.67
CA LEU A 322 32.63 -41.52 -30.76
C LEU A 322 33.57 -42.47 -31.52
N SER A 323 34.85 -42.13 -31.53
CA SER A 323 35.89 -42.99 -32.07
C SER A 323 36.04 -44.27 -31.24
N PRO A 324 36.37 -45.41 -31.86
CA PRO A 324 36.66 -46.64 -31.13
C PRO A 324 37.90 -46.48 -30.25
N VAL A 325 37.81 -46.96 -29.01
CA VAL A 325 38.93 -46.95 -28.04
C VAL A 325 39.65 -48.31 -27.99
N LEU A 326 39.00 -49.37 -28.50
CA LEU A 326 39.62 -50.69 -28.63
C LEU A 326 40.56 -50.69 -29.83
N LYS A 327 41.88 -50.79 -29.57
CA LYS A 327 42.90 -50.94 -30.61
C LYS A 327 43.61 -52.27 -30.45
N ILE A 328 43.89 -52.93 -31.57
CA ILE A 328 44.78 -54.10 -31.63
C ILE A 328 46.21 -53.57 -31.66
N CYS A 329 47.03 -54.01 -30.71
CA CYS A 329 48.40 -53.55 -30.56
C CYS A 329 49.36 -54.72 -30.72
N ASN A 330 50.54 -54.45 -31.29
CA ASN A 330 51.63 -55.40 -31.39
C ASN A 330 52.83 -54.90 -30.56
N GLN A 331 53.58 -55.82 -29.95
CA GLN A 331 54.77 -55.49 -29.18
C GLN A 331 56.00 -55.64 -30.09
N ASN A 332 56.75 -54.57 -30.29
CA ASN A 332 57.98 -54.64 -31.09
C ASN A 332 59.12 -55.35 -30.34
N ASP A 333 60.20 -55.68 -31.04
CA ASP A 333 61.37 -56.40 -30.48
C ASP A 333 62.07 -55.63 -29.34
N ALA A 334 61.78 -54.33 -29.17
CA ALA A 334 62.24 -53.49 -28.05
C ALA A 334 61.23 -53.43 -26.88
N GLN A 335 60.26 -54.36 -26.84
CA GLN A 335 59.15 -54.43 -25.89
C GLN A 335 58.22 -53.21 -25.86
N LYS A 336 58.33 -52.29 -26.82
CA LYS A 336 57.50 -51.10 -26.92
C LYS A 336 56.25 -51.40 -27.74
N ILE A 337 55.10 -51.06 -27.18
CA ILE A 337 53.79 -51.29 -27.83
C ILE A 337 53.63 -50.31 -28.99
N ILE A 338 53.35 -50.84 -30.17
CA ILE A 338 53.10 -50.07 -31.40
C ILE A 338 51.67 -50.37 -31.90
N GLU A 339 50.99 -49.32 -32.38
CA GLU A 339 49.64 -49.46 -32.98
C GLU A 339 49.75 -50.32 -34.25
N GLY A 340 48.96 -51.39 -34.33
CA GLY A 340 49.04 -52.36 -35.43
C GLY A 340 47.77 -52.36 -36.28
N ASN A 341 47.87 -51.95 -37.54
CA ASN A 341 46.88 -52.33 -38.55
C ASN A 341 47.18 -53.75 -39.00
N THR A 342 46.37 -54.72 -38.57
CA THR A 342 46.53 -56.12 -39.02
C THR A 342 46.09 -56.25 -40.47
N ILE A 343 47.00 -56.03 -41.43
CA ILE A 343 46.87 -56.71 -42.73
C ILE A 343 47.30 -58.16 -42.45
N PHE A 344 46.35 -59.10 -42.47
CA PHE A 344 46.64 -60.54 -42.44
C PHE A 344 47.46 -60.94 -43.68
N ARG A 345 48.77 -60.70 -43.65
CA ARG A 345 49.71 -61.30 -44.60
C ARG A 345 50.71 -62.10 -43.79
N ILE A 346 50.56 -63.42 -43.95
CA ILE A 346 51.35 -64.51 -43.37
C ILE A 346 52.82 -64.09 -43.23
N ALA A 347 53.25 -63.82 -42.00
CA ALA A 347 54.64 -63.68 -41.62
C ALA A 347 54.93 -64.67 -40.48
N THR A 348 56.02 -65.40 -40.64
CA THR A 348 56.37 -66.68 -40.03
C THR A 348 56.86 -66.62 -38.58
N VAL A 349 56.45 -65.63 -37.79
CA VAL A 349 56.79 -65.55 -36.36
C VAL A 349 55.56 -65.06 -35.59
N SER A 350 55.06 -65.89 -34.66
CA SER A 350 53.97 -65.52 -33.74
C SER A 350 54.40 -64.39 -32.82
N GLN A 351 54.28 -63.15 -33.26
CA GLN A 351 54.22 -62.00 -32.36
C GLN A 351 52.85 -62.05 -31.67
N MET A 352 52.86 -62.13 -30.33
CA MET A 352 51.64 -62.14 -29.53
C MET A 352 50.91 -60.80 -29.74
N SER A 353 49.81 -60.84 -30.51
CA SER A 353 48.90 -59.70 -30.63
C SER A 353 48.11 -59.58 -29.34
N GLY A 354 48.09 -58.39 -28.74
CA GLY A 354 47.34 -58.10 -27.53
C GLY A 354 46.22 -57.09 -27.80
N MET A 355 45.08 -57.27 -27.13
CA MET A 355 44.05 -56.23 -27.07
C MET A 355 44.35 -55.30 -25.89
N ARG A 356 44.37 -54.00 -26.12
CA ARG A 356 44.51 -53.00 -25.06
C ARG A 356 43.44 -51.93 -25.25
N ILE A 357 42.69 -51.64 -24.18
CA ILE A 357 41.90 -50.41 -24.09
C ILE A 357 42.92 -49.27 -24.04
N THR A 358 42.99 -48.47 -25.11
CA THR A 358 43.81 -47.24 -25.08
C THR A 358 43.19 -46.26 -24.07
N GLU A 359 43.93 -45.22 -23.64
CA GLU A 359 43.38 -44.21 -22.73
C GLU A 359 41.98 -43.83 -23.19
N TYR A 360 40.98 -43.97 -22.30
CA TYR A 360 39.58 -43.74 -22.64
C TYR A 360 39.46 -42.37 -23.33
N LEU A 361 39.16 -42.38 -24.63
CA LEU A 361 38.93 -41.14 -25.38
C LEU A 361 37.55 -40.62 -24.99
N TRP A 362 37.52 -39.87 -23.89
CA TRP A 362 36.30 -39.27 -23.39
C TRP A 362 35.88 -38.11 -24.27
N LYS A 363 34.61 -38.12 -24.68
CA LYS A 363 33.96 -36.92 -25.22
C LYS A 363 32.97 -36.41 -24.20
N ALA A 364 33.18 -35.18 -23.74
CA ALA A 364 32.34 -34.52 -22.75
C ALA A 364 31.26 -33.67 -23.42
N TYR A 365 30.03 -33.78 -22.95
CA TYR A 365 28.88 -32.98 -23.35
C TYR A 365 28.43 -32.16 -22.14
N ILE A 366 28.63 -30.85 -22.20
CA ILE A 366 28.35 -29.90 -21.10
C ILE A 366 26.95 -29.34 -21.27
N PHE A 367 26.15 -29.35 -20.21
CA PHE A 367 24.81 -28.78 -20.20
C PHE A 367 24.53 -28.09 -18.88
N ARG A 368 23.60 -27.12 -18.89
CA ARG A 368 23.14 -26.40 -17.69
C ARG A 368 21.87 -27.06 -17.15
N THR A 369 21.70 -27.05 -15.84
CA THR A 369 20.48 -27.54 -15.17
C THR A 369 19.32 -26.58 -15.31
N PHE A 370 19.61 -25.28 -15.34
CA PHE A 370 18.62 -24.24 -15.56
C PHE A 370 19.11 -23.19 -16.56
N THR A 371 18.20 -22.73 -17.40
CA THR A 371 18.43 -21.57 -18.26
C THR A 371 18.33 -20.31 -17.42
N ALA A 372 19.26 -19.38 -17.62
CA ALA A 372 19.13 -18.05 -17.03
C ALA A 372 17.87 -17.33 -17.55
N PRO A 373 17.19 -16.51 -16.73
CA PRO A 373 16.04 -15.73 -17.14
C PRO A 373 16.37 -14.81 -18.34
N LYS A 374 15.43 -14.65 -19.27
CA LYS A 374 15.64 -13.94 -20.57
C LYS A 374 15.94 -12.46 -20.40
N ILE A 375 15.34 -11.84 -19.38
CA ILE A 375 15.47 -10.45 -19.02
C ILE A 375 15.73 -10.45 -17.52
N GLN A 376 16.65 -9.61 -17.06
CA GLN A 376 16.91 -9.43 -15.65
C GLN A 376 16.47 -8.02 -15.30
N GLU A 377 15.30 -7.89 -14.68
CA GLU A 377 14.65 -6.60 -14.42
C GLU A 377 15.28 -5.83 -13.23
N LEU A 378 16.15 -6.49 -12.46
CA LEU A 378 16.80 -5.96 -11.27
C LEU A 378 18.33 -5.89 -11.43
N GLU A 379 19.01 -5.28 -10.46
CA GLU A 379 20.45 -4.99 -10.44
C GLU A 379 21.30 -6.03 -11.22
N PRO A 380 22.09 -5.61 -12.21
CA PRO A 380 22.79 -6.52 -13.14
C PRO A 380 23.85 -7.42 -12.48
N ASP A 381 24.14 -7.22 -11.20
CA ASP A 381 25.15 -7.96 -10.44
C ASP A 381 24.59 -9.24 -9.76
N ILE A 382 23.26 -9.42 -9.68
CA ILE A 382 22.66 -10.60 -9.02
C ILE A 382 22.28 -11.64 -10.07
N THR A 383 23.09 -12.69 -10.25
CA THR A 383 22.73 -13.81 -11.13
C THR A 383 21.85 -14.82 -10.38
N ALA A 384 20.53 -14.78 -10.59
CA ALA A 384 19.58 -15.74 -10.01
C ALA A 384 19.04 -16.70 -11.08
N ILE A 385 18.87 -17.97 -10.72
CA ILE A 385 18.26 -19.00 -11.59
C ILE A 385 16.75 -18.74 -11.77
N ILE A 386 16.07 -18.35 -10.69
CA ILE A 386 14.66 -17.95 -10.67
C ILE A 386 14.62 -16.46 -10.37
N GLU A 387 14.10 -15.67 -11.30
CA GLU A 387 14.02 -14.21 -11.17
C GLU A 387 12.88 -13.77 -10.25
N LYS A 388 11.67 -14.29 -10.48
CA LYS A 388 10.46 -13.91 -9.76
C LYS A 388 9.47 -15.07 -9.62
N ILE A 389 8.59 -14.95 -8.63
CA ILE A 389 7.50 -15.88 -8.32
C ILE A 389 6.22 -15.07 -8.17
N GLU A 390 5.14 -15.53 -8.78
CA GLU A 390 3.81 -14.95 -8.67
C GLU A 390 2.96 -15.72 -7.67
N LEU A 391 2.60 -15.07 -6.55
CA LEU A 391 1.66 -15.58 -5.56
C LEU A 391 0.26 -15.06 -5.87
N GLU A 392 -0.71 -15.96 -5.91
CA GLU A 392 -2.14 -15.64 -6.00
C GLU A 392 -2.88 -16.28 -4.83
N ALA A 393 -3.55 -15.45 -4.02
CA ALA A 393 -4.52 -15.91 -3.03
C ALA A 393 -5.93 -15.66 -3.55
N VAL A 394 -6.72 -16.72 -3.65
CA VAL A 394 -8.12 -16.70 -4.09
C VAL A 394 -9.00 -17.01 -2.88
N VAL A 395 -9.82 -16.03 -2.50
CA VAL A 395 -10.80 -16.17 -1.40
C VAL A 395 -12.19 -16.24 -2.00
N GLU A 396 -12.78 -17.42 -1.97
CA GLU A 396 -14.14 -17.69 -2.44
C GLU A 396 -15.11 -17.60 -1.26
N VAL A 397 -16.03 -16.64 -1.29
CA VAL A 397 -17.04 -16.44 -0.24
C VAL A 397 -18.28 -17.24 -0.58
N THR A 398 -18.68 -18.15 0.30
CA THR A 398 -19.85 -19.02 0.12
C THR A 398 -21.05 -18.60 0.97
N GLN A 399 -20.81 -17.91 2.09
CA GLN A 399 -21.87 -17.33 2.94
C GLN A 399 -21.54 -15.90 3.36
N PRO A 400 -22.55 -15.01 3.46
CA PRO A 400 -23.98 -15.27 3.27
C PRO A 400 -24.41 -15.30 1.79
N ASN A 401 -25.54 -15.95 1.49
CA ASN A 401 -26.11 -16.05 0.14
C ASN A 401 -27.40 -15.21 0.05
N PRO A 402 -27.52 -14.22 -0.85
CA PRO A 402 -26.59 -13.86 -1.92
C PRO A 402 -25.38 -13.05 -1.42
N VAL A 403 -24.23 -13.31 -2.03
CA VAL A 403 -23.02 -12.49 -1.86
C VAL A 403 -23.16 -11.24 -2.72
N THR A 404 -23.00 -10.06 -2.13
CA THR A 404 -23.05 -8.78 -2.87
C THR A 404 -21.65 -8.18 -3.04
N PRO A 405 -21.40 -7.42 -4.12
CA PRO A 405 -20.10 -6.75 -4.33
C PRO A 405 -19.70 -5.82 -3.17
N GLU A 406 -20.68 -5.14 -2.56
CA GLU A 406 -20.43 -4.26 -1.41
C GLU A 406 -19.87 -5.02 -0.19
N MET A 407 -20.30 -6.27 0.01
CA MET A 407 -19.79 -7.11 1.09
C MET A 407 -18.36 -7.56 0.85
N LEU A 408 -18.03 -7.91 -0.40
CA LEU A 408 -16.68 -8.31 -0.79
C LEU A 408 -15.68 -7.17 -0.62
N ASN A 409 -16.10 -5.93 -0.90
CA ASN A 409 -15.29 -4.73 -0.64
C ASN A 409 -14.97 -4.50 0.86
N LYS A 410 -15.74 -5.11 1.76
CA LYS A 410 -15.54 -5.07 3.21
C LYS A 410 -14.71 -6.26 3.73
N ILE A 411 -14.18 -7.09 2.83
CA ILE A 411 -13.26 -8.18 3.15
C ILE A 411 -11.87 -7.79 2.66
N THR A 412 -10.87 -7.93 3.51
CA THR A 412 -9.47 -7.67 3.16
C THR A 412 -8.68 -8.96 3.26
N VAL A 413 -7.99 -9.31 2.18
CA VAL A 413 -7.10 -10.47 2.14
C VAL A 413 -5.66 -9.97 2.12
N ARG A 414 -4.79 -10.61 2.89
CA ARG A 414 -3.39 -10.22 3.00
C ARG A 414 -2.49 -11.44 3.12
N ILE A 415 -1.47 -11.49 2.28
CA ILE A 415 -0.35 -12.41 2.43
C ILE A 415 0.73 -11.68 3.22
N LYS A 416 1.29 -12.32 4.24
CA LYS A 416 2.30 -11.74 5.13
C LYS A 416 3.39 -12.76 5.44
N ASP A 417 4.64 -12.29 5.47
CA ASP A 417 5.78 -13.05 5.98
C ASP A 417 6.14 -12.65 7.44
N ASN A 418 7.07 -13.38 8.05
CA ASN A 418 7.49 -13.15 9.43
C ASN A 418 8.64 -12.14 9.62
N VAL A 419 9.30 -11.70 8.54
CA VAL A 419 10.61 -11.02 8.58
C VAL A 419 10.52 -9.56 8.14
N SER A 420 9.56 -9.22 7.28
CA SER A 420 9.41 -7.92 6.66
C SER A 420 8.49 -7.01 7.48
N ASN A 421 9.04 -5.85 7.87
CA ASN A 421 8.24 -4.70 8.33
C ASN A 421 7.47 -4.05 7.16
N PHE A 422 7.84 -4.40 5.93
CA PHE A 422 7.11 -4.01 4.74
C PHE A 422 5.74 -4.68 4.81
N HIS A 423 4.75 -3.85 5.09
CA HIS A 423 3.40 -4.16 4.69
C HIS A 423 3.42 -4.25 3.16
N LEU A 424 3.62 -5.45 2.58
CA LEU A 424 3.62 -5.68 1.13
C LEU A 424 2.57 -4.78 0.47
N LEU A 425 3.01 -3.70 -0.19
CA LEU A 425 2.21 -2.53 -0.57
C LEU A 425 1.27 -2.88 -1.72
N THR A 426 -0.03 -2.65 -1.52
CA THR A 426 -1.22 -2.80 -2.41
C THR A 426 -1.27 -3.98 -3.40
N PRO A 427 -1.99 -5.07 -3.10
CA PRO A 427 -2.14 -6.17 -4.04
C PRO A 427 -3.02 -5.74 -5.19
N GLU A 428 -2.72 -6.23 -6.40
CA GLU A 428 -3.73 -6.26 -7.45
C GLU A 428 -4.87 -7.13 -6.94
N THR A 429 -5.95 -6.47 -6.52
CA THR A 429 -7.11 -7.11 -5.94
C THR A 429 -8.22 -7.01 -6.97
N THR A 430 -8.68 -8.17 -7.43
CA THR A 430 -9.82 -8.29 -8.36
C THR A 430 -10.94 -9.01 -7.63
N ILE A 431 -12.16 -8.52 -7.82
CA ILE A 431 -13.36 -9.05 -7.17
C ILE A 431 -14.35 -9.39 -8.28
N GLU A 432 -14.52 -10.68 -8.55
CA GLU A 432 -15.38 -11.22 -9.60
C GLU A 432 -16.01 -12.52 -9.09
N ASP A 433 -17.29 -12.77 -9.41
CA ASP A 433 -17.98 -14.05 -9.14
C ASP A 433 -17.82 -14.60 -7.70
N ASN A 434 -18.02 -13.75 -6.69
CA ASN A 434 -17.86 -14.08 -5.26
C ASN A 434 -16.42 -14.45 -4.83
N LYS A 435 -15.44 -14.20 -5.69
CA LYS A 435 -14.03 -14.47 -5.45
C LYS A 435 -13.24 -13.17 -5.34
N ILE A 436 -12.43 -13.09 -4.30
CA ILE A 436 -11.44 -12.03 -4.12
C ILE A 436 -10.10 -12.64 -4.48
N ARG A 437 -9.49 -12.19 -5.57
CA ARG A 437 -8.15 -12.62 -5.99
C ARG A 437 -7.15 -11.54 -5.67
N VAL A 438 -6.09 -11.94 -4.99
CA VAL A 438 -4.98 -11.08 -4.59
C VAL A 438 -3.73 -11.64 -5.26
N LYS A 439 -3.23 -10.93 -6.27
CA LYS A 439 -2.02 -11.30 -7.00
C LYS A 439 -0.82 -10.48 -6.56
N ARG A 440 0.35 -11.13 -6.52
CA ARG A 440 1.61 -10.57 -6.07
C ARG A 440 2.79 -11.18 -6.80
N SER A 441 3.65 -10.34 -7.35
CA SER A 441 4.96 -10.77 -7.86
C SER A 441 6.03 -10.49 -6.80
N LEU A 442 6.80 -11.52 -6.44
CA LEU A 442 7.96 -11.44 -5.56
C LEU A 442 9.21 -11.71 -6.37
N TYR A 443 10.22 -10.86 -6.25
CA TYR A 443 11.52 -11.08 -6.90
C TYR A 443 12.46 -11.89 -6.00
N TYR A 444 13.51 -12.46 -6.59
CA TYR A 444 14.50 -13.34 -5.96
C TYR A 444 14.88 -12.90 -4.54
N TYR A 445 15.39 -11.68 -4.38
CA TYR A 445 15.85 -11.18 -3.08
C TYR A 445 14.73 -11.05 -2.03
N GLN A 446 13.48 -10.86 -2.46
CA GLN A 446 12.33 -10.74 -1.58
C GLN A 446 11.90 -12.10 -1.08
N PHE A 447 11.69 -13.05 -2.00
CA PHE A 447 11.19 -14.36 -1.57
C PHE A 447 12.26 -15.19 -0.86
N MET A 448 13.55 -15.00 -1.17
CA MET A 448 14.65 -15.62 -0.40
C MET A 448 14.59 -15.33 1.10
N GLN A 449 14.04 -14.17 1.50
CA GLN A 449 13.87 -13.79 2.90
C GLN A 449 12.56 -14.35 3.52
N THR A 450 11.64 -14.86 2.69
CA THR A 450 10.28 -15.21 3.10
C THR A 450 9.90 -16.67 2.79
N ILE A 451 10.84 -17.50 2.32
CA ILE A 451 10.60 -18.91 1.96
C ILE A 451 10.04 -19.73 3.14
N ASP A 452 10.48 -19.41 4.35
CA ASP A 452 10.30 -20.29 5.51
C ASP A 452 8.97 -20.10 6.24
N SER A 453 8.25 -19.00 6.01
CA SER A 453 6.98 -18.76 6.72
C SER A 453 6.14 -17.65 6.08
N LEU A 454 5.12 -18.06 5.33
CA LEU A 454 4.07 -17.22 4.79
C LEU A 454 2.76 -17.51 5.52
N THR A 455 1.94 -16.48 5.69
CA THR A 455 0.60 -16.57 6.29
C THR A 455 -0.39 -15.81 5.43
N VAL A 456 -1.61 -16.33 5.28
CA VAL A 456 -2.72 -15.58 4.69
C VAL A 456 -3.69 -15.19 5.78
N THR A 457 -3.93 -13.89 5.88
CA THR A 457 -4.88 -13.28 6.80
C THR A 457 -6.07 -12.73 6.04
N ILE A 458 -7.26 -13.14 6.43
CA ILE A 458 -8.53 -12.61 5.92
C ILE A 458 -9.19 -11.81 7.04
N LYS A 459 -9.61 -10.58 6.73
CA LYS A 459 -10.27 -9.68 7.68
C LYS A 459 -11.66 -9.35 7.17
N ASN A 460 -12.65 -9.41 8.04
CA ASN A 460 -14.02 -9.06 7.73
C ASN A 460 -14.42 -7.78 8.49
N LEU A 461 -14.97 -6.82 7.76
CA LEU A 461 -15.55 -5.58 8.26
C LEU A 461 -17.08 -5.56 8.14
N ASN A 462 -17.69 -6.63 7.63
CA ASN A 462 -19.13 -6.74 7.54
C ASN A 462 -19.75 -6.93 8.94
N ASN A 463 -20.96 -6.42 9.10
CA ASN A 463 -21.84 -6.76 10.23
C ASN A 463 -22.49 -8.15 10.10
N LEU A 464 -22.09 -8.91 9.08
CA LEU A 464 -22.55 -10.25 8.80
C LEU A 464 -21.42 -11.26 8.97
N LYS A 465 -21.80 -12.47 9.36
CA LYS A 465 -20.90 -13.62 9.39
C LYS A 465 -20.48 -13.95 7.96
N VAL A 466 -19.19 -14.15 7.72
CA VAL A 466 -18.64 -14.49 6.41
C VAL A 466 -17.95 -15.84 6.50
N GLN A 467 -18.25 -16.75 5.58
CA GLN A 467 -17.59 -18.04 5.46
C GLN A 467 -17.22 -18.30 4.00
N GLY A 468 -16.18 -19.10 3.81
CA GLY A 468 -15.68 -19.41 2.48
C GLY A 468 -14.48 -20.33 2.50
N LYS A 469 -13.81 -20.39 1.36
CA LYS A 469 -12.59 -21.15 1.14
C LYS A 469 -11.49 -20.23 0.64
N VAL A 470 -10.27 -20.44 1.10
CA VAL A 470 -9.08 -19.75 0.61
C VAL A 470 -8.13 -20.74 0.00
N THR A 471 -7.70 -20.44 -1.22
CA THR A 471 -6.69 -21.22 -1.94
C THR A 471 -5.54 -20.29 -2.27
N VAL A 472 -4.31 -20.71 -1.99
CA VAL A 472 -3.09 -19.97 -2.35
C VAL A 472 -2.30 -20.80 -3.33
N GLN A 473 -1.88 -20.18 -4.42
CA GLN A 473 -1.05 -20.79 -5.45
C GLN A 473 0.16 -19.93 -5.75
N ALA A 474 1.26 -20.56 -6.11
CA ALA A 474 2.45 -19.90 -6.63
C ALA A 474 2.67 -20.33 -8.07
N SER A 475 3.09 -19.39 -8.91
CA SER A 475 3.48 -19.62 -10.29
C SER A 475 4.87 -19.07 -10.53
N LEU A 476 5.71 -19.83 -11.22
CA LEU A 476 7.07 -19.42 -11.58
C LEU A 476 7.48 -20.03 -12.91
N GLU A 477 8.44 -19.41 -13.58
CA GLU A 477 8.96 -19.89 -14.86
C GLU A 477 10.18 -20.79 -14.60
N ILE A 478 10.06 -22.07 -14.98
CA ILE A 478 11.18 -23.02 -14.97
C ILE A 478 11.57 -23.26 -16.41
N ASN A 479 12.80 -22.91 -16.80
CA ASN A 479 13.33 -23.18 -18.13
C ASN A 479 12.41 -22.71 -19.29
N GLN A 480 11.78 -21.55 -19.09
CA GLN A 480 10.85 -20.90 -20.02
C GLN A 480 9.43 -21.49 -20.08
N GLU A 481 9.09 -22.37 -19.15
CA GLU A 481 7.74 -22.93 -19.00
C GLU A 481 7.11 -22.45 -17.68
N LEU A 482 5.89 -21.92 -17.78
CA LEU A 482 5.13 -21.47 -16.62
C LEU A 482 4.63 -22.68 -15.84
N SER A 483 5.06 -22.78 -14.59
CA SER A 483 4.71 -23.85 -13.66
C SER A 483 3.94 -23.27 -12.48
N SER A 484 2.82 -23.88 -12.12
CA SER A 484 1.97 -23.43 -11.00
C SER A 484 1.71 -24.58 -10.02
N PHE A 485 1.81 -24.30 -8.74
CA PHE A 485 1.56 -25.26 -7.66
C PHE A 485 0.75 -24.63 -6.53
N GLN A 486 -0.06 -25.47 -5.87
CA GLN A 486 -0.93 -25.06 -4.77
C GLN A 486 -0.16 -25.11 -3.45
N LEU A 487 -0.25 -24.05 -2.65
CA LEU A 487 0.43 -23.89 -1.36
C LEU A 487 -0.50 -24.10 -0.16
N LEU A 488 -1.75 -23.65 -0.28
CA LEU A 488 -2.73 -23.67 0.79
C LEU A 488 -4.13 -23.91 0.23
N ASP A 489 -4.94 -24.68 0.94
CA ASP A 489 -6.35 -24.87 0.61
C ASP A 489 -7.18 -25.13 1.88
N GLU A 490 -7.77 -24.08 2.44
CA GLU A 490 -8.42 -24.12 3.75
C GLU A 490 -9.78 -23.43 3.76
N ASN A 491 -10.66 -23.86 4.66
CA ASN A 491 -11.92 -23.18 4.92
C ASN A 491 -11.74 -22.12 6.01
N PHE A 492 -12.42 -20.98 5.88
CA PHE A 492 -12.38 -19.91 6.89
C PHE A 492 -13.79 -19.52 7.37
N GLU A 493 -13.85 -19.06 8.61
CA GLU A 493 -15.06 -18.52 9.23
C GLU A 493 -14.74 -17.23 9.98
N LEU A 494 -15.48 -16.17 9.66
CA LEU A 494 -15.31 -14.84 10.23
C LEU A 494 -16.59 -14.38 10.91
N ALA A 495 -16.49 -14.03 12.19
CA ALA A 495 -17.60 -13.49 12.97
C ALA A 495 -18.09 -12.13 12.42
N PRO A 496 -19.37 -11.78 12.62
CA PRO A 496 -19.88 -10.44 12.30
C PRO A 496 -19.25 -9.37 13.19
N VAL A 497 -18.93 -8.21 12.61
CA VAL A 497 -18.41 -7.06 13.35
C VAL A 497 -19.58 -6.15 13.77
N PRO A 498 -19.81 -5.89 15.07
CA PRO A 498 -20.85 -4.97 15.51
C PRO A 498 -20.64 -3.56 14.91
N LEU A 499 -21.73 -2.89 14.50
CA LEU A 499 -21.68 -1.56 13.86
C LEU A 499 -20.84 -0.53 14.63
N LYS A 500 -20.92 -0.54 15.97
CA LYS A 500 -20.12 0.33 16.86
C LYS A 500 -18.59 0.13 16.78
N ASN A 501 -18.14 -0.98 16.21
CA ASN A 501 -16.72 -1.35 16.12
C ASN A 501 -16.14 -1.20 14.69
N ILE A 502 -17.01 -1.03 13.68
CA ILE A 502 -16.59 -0.91 12.28
C ILE A 502 -15.91 0.43 12.05
N LEU A 503 -16.45 1.52 12.60
CA LEU A 503 -15.93 2.88 12.48
C LEU A 503 -16.13 3.62 13.80
N GLN A 504 -15.03 4.05 14.43
CA GLN A 504 -15.07 4.95 15.58
C GLN A 504 -14.35 6.26 15.23
N ILE A 505 -14.91 7.37 15.70
CA ILE A 505 -14.24 8.67 15.66
C ILE A 505 -13.23 8.68 16.81
N CYS A 506 -11.95 8.73 16.47
CA CYS A 506 -10.85 8.83 17.41
C CYS A 506 -10.45 10.30 17.58
N TYR A 507 -10.22 10.68 18.84
CA TYR A 507 -9.48 11.86 19.19
C TYR A 507 -8.07 11.40 19.59
N ASP A 508 -7.02 12.05 19.09
CA ASP A 508 -5.69 11.90 19.67
C ASP A 508 -5.73 12.52 21.07
N ASN A 509 -6.12 11.72 22.06
CA ASN A 509 -5.80 11.98 23.45
C ASN A 509 -4.50 11.25 23.74
N GLU A 510 -3.48 12.00 24.18
CA GLU A 510 -2.33 11.42 24.83
C GLU A 510 -2.82 10.49 25.94
N VAL A 511 -2.58 9.19 25.75
CA VAL A 511 -2.55 8.13 26.76
C VAL A 511 -3.84 7.95 27.58
N GLY A 512 -4.65 6.96 27.18
CA GLY A 512 -5.13 5.96 28.13
C GLY A 512 -6.47 6.14 28.86
N GLU A 513 -7.41 6.98 28.39
CA GLU A 513 -8.77 6.98 28.92
C GLU A 513 -9.85 6.78 27.84
N ASP A 514 -10.63 5.71 28.01
CA ASP A 514 -11.79 5.34 27.18
C ASP A 514 -12.90 6.39 27.34
N ILE A 515 -13.00 7.32 26.39
CA ILE A 515 -14.16 8.21 26.30
C ILE A 515 -15.27 7.46 25.55
N ILE A 516 -16.27 6.98 26.30
CA ILE A 516 -17.54 6.50 25.74
C ILE A 516 -18.30 7.73 25.23
N ARG A 517 -18.45 7.86 23.91
CA ARG A 517 -19.40 8.78 23.29
C ARG A 517 -20.31 8.03 22.33
N GLU A 518 -21.57 8.44 22.33
CA GLU A 518 -22.61 7.95 21.42
C GLU A 518 -22.17 8.15 19.97
N THR A 519 -22.26 7.08 19.19
CA THR A 519 -22.00 7.05 17.75
C THR A 519 -22.95 8.03 17.05
N ILE A 520 -22.41 9.18 16.62
CA ILE A 520 -23.05 10.01 15.60
C ILE A 520 -22.84 9.28 14.27
N PRO A 521 -23.90 8.95 13.51
CA PRO A 521 -23.77 8.28 12.23
C PRO A 521 -23.05 9.19 11.23
N THR A 522 -21.77 8.92 11.00
CA THR A 522 -21.01 9.58 9.93
C THR A 522 -21.45 9.00 8.59
N ILE A 523 -21.93 9.84 7.69
CA ILE A 523 -22.31 9.48 6.33
C ILE A 523 -21.02 9.15 5.55
N LEU A 524 -20.65 7.86 5.53
CA LEU A 524 -19.83 7.32 4.45
C LEU A 524 -20.77 7.05 3.28
N GLY A 525 -21.10 8.12 2.58
CA GLY A 525 -21.85 8.10 1.36
C GLY A 525 -21.25 9.14 0.43
N THR A 526 -20.41 8.69 -0.50
CA THR A 526 -20.39 9.33 -1.81
C THR A 526 -21.80 9.24 -2.37
N THR A 527 -22.65 10.21 -2.08
CA THR A 527 -23.78 10.47 -2.98
C THR A 527 -23.15 10.95 -4.26
N THR A 528 -23.07 10.05 -5.24
CA THR A 528 -23.06 10.43 -6.65
C THR A 528 -24.28 11.29 -6.91
N GLN A 529 -24.19 12.59 -6.61
CA GLN A 529 -25.05 13.56 -7.24
C GLN A 529 -24.50 13.69 -8.65
N SER A 530 -25.18 13.03 -9.58
CA SER A 530 -25.13 13.38 -10.99
C SER A 530 -25.33 14.88 -11.10
N LEU A 531 -24.27 15.59 -11.50
CA LEU A 531 -24.39 16.90 -12.13
C LEU A 531 -24.98 16.66 -13.52
N ASP A 532 -26.28 16.35 -13.57
CA ASP A 532 -27.08 16.61 -14.76
C ASP A 532 -27.38 18.11 -14.75
N GLY A 533 -26.64 18.83 -15.59
CA GLY A 533 -26.86 20.24 -15.84
C GLY A 533 -28.23 20.48 -16.45
N GLN A 534 -29.05 21.24 -15.75
CA GLN A 534 -30.00 22.15 -16.37
C GLN A 534 -29.57 23.57 -15.99
N GLU A 535 -28.92 24.24 -16.94
CA GLU A 535 -29.26 25.60 -17.41
C GLU A 535 -28.59 25.86 -18.77
#